data_AF-A0A5C7M7H4-F1
#
_entry.id   AF-A0A5C7M7H4-F1
#
_cell.length_a   1.000
_cell.length_b   1.000
_cell.length_c   1.000
_cell.angle_alpha   90.00
_cell.angle_beta   90.00
_cell.angle_gamma   90.00
#
_symmetry.space_group_name_H-M   'P 1'
#
loop_
_entity.id
_entity.type
_entity.pdbx_description
1 polymer ?
#
loop_
_entity_poly.entity_id
_entity_poly.type
_entity_poly.pdbx_seq_one_letter_code
_entity_poly.pdbx_strand_id
1 'polypeptide(L)'
;MYIYLGTPYTDPSPYQMKLRYEAARALCADIAQSKVPVYSPIVHWHNVAEFYNRRSFGCWRPNQDNLHMPVDVDFWWKQNEPFLKKCHEAWFVKLEGYERSKGIQREIEYCHLKHIPVLTFEIPELYVYLSSYRPTPRAGEVRVPDSGGGAGK
;
A
#
# COMPACT_ATOMS: atom_id res chain seq x y z
N MET A 1 -4.89 -10.62 -8.44
CA MET A 1 -4.56 -10.42 -7.02
C MET A 1 -3.60 -9.25 -6.89
N TYR A 2 -3.93 -8.28 -6.03
CA TYR A 2 -2.96 -7.28 -5.55
C TYR A 2 -3.31 -6.86 -4.12
N ILE A 3 -2.29 -6.42 -3.40
CA ILE A 3 -2.38 -5.97 -2.01
C ILE A 3 -2.38 -4.44 -1.97
N TYR A 4 -3.19 -3.88 -1.10
CA TYR A 4 -3.04 -2.49 -0.66
C TYR A 4 -2.15 -2.44 0.58
N LEU A 5 -1.03 -1.73 0.54
CA LEU A 5 -0.12 -1.56 1.67
C LEU A 5 -0.28 -0.17 2.28
N GLY A 6 -0.95 -0.12 3.45
CA GLY A 6 -1.08 1.07 4.28
C GLY A 6 0.04 1.17 5.32
N THR A 7 0.67 2.34 5.40
CA THR A 7 1.63 2.70 6.46
C THR A 7 1.34 4.13 6.94
N PRO A 8 1.57 4.46 8.22
CA PRO A 8 1.49 5.86 8.64
C PRO A 8 2.55 6.69 7.89
N TYR A 9 2.27 7.98 7.73
CA TYR A 9 3.16 8.89 7.00
C TYR A 9 3.34 10.21 7.73
N THR A 10 2.27 11.00 7.83
CA THR A 10 2.30 12.38 8.35
C THR A 10 2.92 12.46 9.74
N ASP A 11 3.91 13.33 9.89
CA ASP A 11 4.61 13.64 11.13
C ASP A 11 5.00 15.13 11.13
N PRO A 12 5.05 15.80 12.30
CA PRO A 12 5.65 17.14 12.38
C PRO A 12 7.11 17.17 11.92
N SER A 13 7.84 16.05 12.04
CA SER A 13 9.22 15.94 11.60
C SER A 13 9.34 15.42 10.17
N PRO A 14 9.87 16.22 9.21
CA PRO A 14 10.14 15.75 7.85
C PRO A 14 11.10 14.55 7.80
N TYR A 15 11.99 14.43 8.79
CA TYR A 15 12.88 13.29 8.94
C TYR A 15 12.10 12.00 9.23
N GLN A 16 11.13 12.05 10.15
CA GLN A 16 10.27 10.89 10.44
C GLN A 16 9.41 10.51 9.24
N MET A 17 8.88 11.49 8.50
CA MET A 17 8.15 11.23 7.26
C MET A 17 9.02 10.52 6.21
N LYS A 18 10.28 10.95 6.06
CA LYS A 18 11.25 10.29 5.19
C LYS A 18 11.54 8.85 5.64
N LEU A 19 11.78 8.62 6.94
CA LEU A 19 12.01 7.28 7.46
C LEU A 19 10.81 6.35 7.23
N ARG A 20 9.59 6.83 7.44
CA ARG A 20 8.36 6.06 7.16
C ARG A 20 8.19 5.75 5.68
N TYR A 21 8.49 6.71 4.80
CA TYR A 21 8.52 6.48 3.35
C TYR A 21 9.55 5.40 2.97
N GLU A 22 10.77 5.49 3.51
CA GLU A 22 11.84 4.53 3.26
C GLU A 22 11.48 3.12 3.74
N ALA A 23 10.86 3.01 4.92
CA ALA A 23 10.33 1.74 5.42
C ALA A 23 9.23 1.19 4.51
N ALA A 24 8.23 2.00 4.15
CA ALA A 24 7.17 1.59 3.22
C ALA A 24 7.74 1.15 1.86
N ARG A 25 8.77 1.82 1.36
CA ARG A 25 9.45 1.50 0.11
C ARG A 25 10.15 0.15 0.17
N ALA A 26 10.87 -0.14 1.26
CA ALA A 26 11.50 -1.44 1.48
C ALA A 26 10.45 -2.56 1.50
N LEU A 27 9.38 -2.38 2.28
CA LEU A 27 8.28 -3.35 2.38
C LEU A 27 7.63 -3.61 1.01
N CYS A 28 7.40 -2.56 0.20
CA CYS A 28 6.92 -2.73 -1.18
C CYS A 28 7.88 -3.57 -2.03
N ALA A 29 9.19 -3.37 -1.90
CA ALA A 29 10.19 -4.14 -2.64
C ALA A 29 10.16 -5.63 -2.23
N ASP A 30 10.05 -5.93 -0.94
CA ASP A 30 10.01 -7.31 -0.43
C ASP A 30 8.72 -8.04 -0.84
N ILE A 31 7.58 -7.35 -0.78
CA ILE A 31 6.29 -7.89 -1.26
C ILE A 31 6.34 -8.13 -2.78
N ALA A 32 6.92 -7.19 -3.54
CA ALA A 32 7.08 -7.34 -4.97
C ALA A 32 8.03 -8.49 -5.34
N GLN A 33 9.14 -8.66 -4.60
CA GLN A 33 10.07 -9.78 -4.76
C GLN A 33 9.38 -11.13 -4.51
N SER A 34 8.40 -11.15 -3.60
CA SER A 34 7.53 -12.31 -3.33
C SER A 34 6.51 -12.56 -4.45
N LYS A 35 6.62 -11.87 -5.59
CA LYS A 35 5.75 -11.95 -6.78
C LYS A 35 4.29 -11.56 -6.49
N VAL A 36 4.07 -10.71 -5.48
CA VAL A 36 2.75 -10.20 -5.16
C VAL A 36 2.64 -8.75 -5.63
N PRO A 37 1.70 -8.42 -6.53
CA PRO A 37 1.47 -7.03 -6.91
C PRO A 37 1.01 -6.20 -5.70
N VAL A 38 1.60 -5.03 -5.51
CA VAL A 38 1.36 -4.17 -4.34
C VAL A 38 1.17 -2.71 -4.75
N TYR A 39 0.17 -2.06 -4.17
CA TYR A 39 -0.01 -0.61 -4.23
C TYR A 39 0.17 -0.04 -2.82
N SER A 40 1.03 0.96 -2.68
CA SER A 40 1.19 1.71 -1.43
C SER A 40 1.05 3.21 -1.71
N PRO A 41 0.05 3.91 -1.15
CA PRO A 41 -0.12 5.34 -1.35
C PRO A 41 1.15 6.13 -1.07
N ILE A 42 1.84 5.79 0.02
CA ILE A 42 3.04 6.52 0.46
C ILE A 42 4.16 6.35 -0.56
N VAL A 43 4.43 5.12 -1.00
CA VAL A 43 5.50 4.87 -1.98
C VAL A 43 5.18 5.50 -3.34
N HIS A 44 3.92 5.42 -3.78
CA HIS A 44 3.51 5.87 -5.11
C HIS A 44 3.41 7.39 -5.23
N TRP A 45 3.04 8.07 -4.14
CA TRP A 45 2.78 9.51 -4.18
C TRP A 45 3.83 10.38 -3.48
N HIS A 46 4.68 9.84 -2.59
CA HIS A 46 5.69 10.65 -1.89
C HIS A 46 6.62 11.40 -2.85
N ASN A 47 7.24 10.70 -3.80
CA ASN A 47 8.16 11.34 -4.75
C ASN A 47 7.44 12.30 -5.70
N VAL A 48 6.19 12.00 -6.09
CA VAL A 48 5.38 12.89 -6.91
C VAL A 48 5.06 14.18 -6.16
N ALA A 49 4.71 14.07 -4.87
CA ALA A 49 4.42 15.20 -4.01
C ALA A 49 5.67 16.04 -3.73
N GLU A 50 6.80 15.40 -3.38
CA GLU A 50 8.08 16.08 -3.19
C GLU A 50 8.53 16.81 -4.47
N PHE A 51 8.39 16.17 -5.62
CA PHE A 51 8.71 16.78 -6.91
C PHE A 51 7.80 17.97 -7.22
N TYR A 52 6.50 17.86 -6.97
CA TYR A 52 5.56 18.98 -7.13
C TYR A 52 5.91 20.15 -6.19
N ASN A 53 6.26 19.86 -4.94
CA ASN A 53 6.57 20.84 -3.91
C ASN A 53 7.88 21.60 -4.18
N ARG A 54 8.88 20.94 -4.79
CA ARG A 54 10.20 21.52 -5.09
C ARG A 54 10.31 22.15 -6.49
N ARG A 55 9.30 21.93 -7.35
CA ARG A 55 9.35 22.35 -8.75
C ARG A 55 9.47 23.88 -8.87
N SER A 56 10.54 24.34 -9.51
CA SER A 56 10.81 25.77 -9.77
C SER A 56 10.86 26.14 -11.27
N PHE A 57 10.48 25.22 -12.17
CA PHE A 57 10.66 25.41 -13.61
C PHE A 57 9.34 25.63 -14.31
N GLY A 58 9.06 26.86 -14.79
CA GLY A 58 8.23 27.22 -15.98
C GLY A 58 6.90 26.50 -16.28
N CYS A 59 6.42 25.62 -15.40
CA CYS A 59 5.21 24.83 -15.56
C CYS A 59 4.06 25.71 -15.15
N TRP A 60 3.14 25.98 -16.07
CA TRP A 60 1.89 26.67 -15.75
C TRP A 60 1.19 25.97 -14.57
N ARG A 61 0.91 26.75 -13.52
CA ARG A 61 0.13 26.34 -12.35
C ARG A 61 -1.25 26.99 -12.43
N PRO A 62 -2.34 26.24 -12.58
CA PRO A 62 -3.63 26.78 -12.21
C PRO A 62 -3.62 26.97 -10.68
N ASN A 63 -3.84 28.21 -10.23
CA ASN A 63 -3.78 28.68 -8.84
C ASN A 63 -2.36 28.72 -8.24
N GLN A 64 -1.71 29.89 -8.33
CA GLN A 64 -0.40 30.17 -7.73
C GLN A 64 -0.41 30.11 -6.19
N ASP A 65 -1.58 30.13 -5.55
CA ASP A 65 -1.74 30.19 -4.10
C ASP A 65 -1.44 28.85 -3.40
N ASN A 66 -1.51 27.72 -4.13
CA ASN A 66 -1.23 26.39 -3.61
C ASN A 66 0.14 25.88 -4.08
N LEU A 67 1.19 26.42 -3.46
CA LEU A 67 2.58 26.08 -3.78
C LEU A 67 2.98 24.63 -3.42
N HIS A 68 2.17 23.92 -2.65
CA HIS A 68 2.44 22.57 -2.16
C HIS A 68 1.26 21.62 -2.42
N MET A 69 1.56 20.33 -2.59
CA MET A 69 0.55 19.28 -2.57
C MET A 69 -0.14 19.23 -1.21
N PRO A 70 -1.46 19.00 -1.16
CA PRO A 70 -2.17 18.88 0.11
C PRO A 70 -1.61 17.75 0.96
N VAL A 71 -1.53 17.96 2.27
CA VAL A 71 -1.31 16.90 3.27
C VAL A 71 -2.63 16.36 3.82
N ASP A 72 -3.73 16.85 3.28
CA ASP A 72 -5.09 16.59 3.73
C ASP A 72 -5.53 15.15 3.43
N VAL A 73 -6.18 14.53 4.43
CA VAL A 73 -6.62 13.13 4.34
C VAL A 73 -7.73 12.97 3.29
N ASP A 74 -8.64 13.94 3.14
CA ASP A 74 -9.72 13.86 2.15
C ASP A 74 -9.20 13.97 0.71
N PHE A 75 -8.19 14.81 0.49
CA PHE A 75 -7.49 14.88 -0.80
C PHE A 75 -6.90 13.52 -1.19
N TRP A 76 -6.12 12.90 -0.30
CA TRP A 76 -5.49 11.60 -0.58
C TRP A 76 -6.48 10.45 -0.61
N TRP A 77 -7.57 10.54 0.16
CA TRP A 77 -8.65 9.54 0.14
C TRP A 77 -9.20 9.32 -1.27
N LYS A 78 -9.39 10.38 -2.06
CA LYS A 78 -9.86 10.28 -3.45
C LYS A 78 -8.95 9.42 -4.33
N GLN A 79 -7.65 9.42 -4.04
CA GLN A 79 -6.68 8.57 -4.74
C GLN A 79 -6.63 7.17 -4.15
N ASN A 80 -6.75 7.03 -2.82
CA ASN A 80 -6.58 5.75 -2.13
C ASN A 80 -7.80 4.84 -2.25
N GLU A 81 -9.00 5.39 -2.12
CA GLU A 81 -10.26 4.62 -2.09
C GLU A 81 -10.43 3.69 -3.31
N PRO A 82 -10.19 4.13 -4.58
CA PRO A 82 -10.37 3.25 -5.73
C PRO A 82 -9.44 2.02 -5.71
N PHE A 83 -8.22 2.17 -5.19
CA PHE A 83 -7.28 1.06 -5.03
C PHE A 83 -7.61 0.22 -3.81
N LEU A 84 -8.06 0.82 -2.72
CA LEU A 84 -8.48 0.07 -1.55
C LEU A 84 -9.70 -0.80 -1.88
N LYS A 85 -10.71 -0.22 -2.55
CA LYS A 85 -11.95 -0.90 -2.97
C LYS A 85 -11.74 -2.15 -3.83
N LYS A 86 -10.65 -2.22 -4.59
CA LYS A 86 -10.38 -3.28 -5.57
C LYS A 86 -9.26 -4.24 -5.13
N CYS A 87 -8.59 -3.97 -3.99
CA CYS A 87 -7.54 -4.86 -3.52
C CYS A 87 -8.14 -6.18 -3.03
N HIS A 88 -7.31 -7.22 -2.99
CA HIS A 88 -7.73 -8.53 -2.51
C HIS A 88 -7.53 -8.62 -1.00
N GLU A 89 -6.49 -7.95 -0.51
CA GLU A 89 -6.16 -7.83 0.90
C GLU A 89 -5.62 -6.41 1.13
N ALA A 90 -5.98 -5.84 2.27
CA ALA A 90 -5.43 -4.59 2.78
C ALA A 90 -4.46 -4.93 3.92
N TRP A 91 -3.17 -4.72 3.67
CA TRP A 91 -2.11 -4.95 4.63
C TRP A 91 -1.71 -3.64 5.27
N PHE A 92 -1.63 -3.62 6.59
CA PHE A 92 -1.21 -2.45 7.34
C PHE A 92 0.00 -2.79 8.22
N VAL A 93 1.07 -2.02 8.07
CA VAL A 93 2.29 -2.22 8.88
C VAL A 93 2.36 -1.18 9.99
N LYS A 94 2.50 -1.67 11.23
CA LYS A 94 2.46 -0.90 12.47
C LYS A 94 3.77 -0.16 12.73
N LEU A 95 4.06 0.84 11.89
CA LEU A 95 5.15 1.78 12.19
C LEU A 95 4.75 2.74 13.33
N GLU A 96 5.74 3.42 13.93
CA GLU A 96 5.47 4.45 14.93
C GLU A 96 4.43 5.46 14.44
N GLY A 97 3.39 5.70 15.24
CA GLY A 97 2.28 6.59 14.88
C GLY A 97 1.08 5.90 14.20
N TYR A 98 1.16 4.59 13.93
CA TYR A 98 0.07 3.78 13.36
C TYR A 98 -1.27 3.99 14.08
N GLU A 99 -1.30 3.81 15.41
CA GLU A 99 -2.53 3.93 16.21
C GLU A 99 -3.16 5.34 16.17
N ARG A 100 -2.34 6.37 15.91
CA ARG A 100 -2.78 7.77 15.87
C ARG A 100 -3.10 8.26 14.45
N SER A 101 -2.82 7.44 13.44
CA SER A 101 -2.94 7.83 12.03
C SER A 101 -4.40 7.83 11.58
N LYS A 102 -5.02 9.02 11.50
CA LYS A 102 -6.40 9.19 11.03
C LYS A 102 -6.64 8.57 9.65
N GLY A 103 -5.66 8.66 8.74
CA GLY A 103 -5.75 8.07 7.41
C GLY A 103 -5.83 6.54 7.46
N ILE A 104 -4.97 5.90 8.25
CA ILE A 104 -4.95 4.45 8.41
C ILE A 104 -6.23 3.95 9.08
N GLN A 105 -6.67 4.60 10.17
CA GLN A 105 -7.90 4.22 10.86
C GLN A 105 -9.13 4.30 9.93
N ARG A 106 -9.21 5.35 9.10
CA ARG A 106 -10.24 5.49 8.07
C ARG A 106 -10.16 4.38 7.01
N GLU A 107 -8.97 4.04 6.55
CA GLU A 107 -8.76 2.96 5.58
C GLU A 107 -9.19 1.60 6.15
N ILE A 108 -8.86 1.30 7.41
CA ILE A 108 -9.27 0.08 8.11
C ILE A 108 -10.79 0.02 8.27
N GLU A 109 -11.41 1.12 8.74
CA GLU A 109 -12.86 1.23 8.88
C GLU A 109 -13.57 0.97 7.54
N TYR A 110 -13.09 1.59 6.46
CA TYR A 110 -13.61 1.36 5.13
C TYR A 110 -13.48 -0.11 4.68
N CYS A 111 -12.35 -0.76 4.97
CA CYS A 111 -12.17 -2.17 4.66
C CYS A 111 -13.18 -3.05 5.38
N HIS A 112 -13.43 -2.80 6.67
CA HIS A 112 -14.45 -3.49 7.44
C HIS A 112 -15.85 -3.30 6.83
N LEU A 113 -16.20 -2.06 6.48
CA LEU A 113 -17.48 -1.73 5.84
C LEU A 113 -17.67 -2.39 4.47
N LYS A 114 -16.58 -2.67 3.75
CA LYS A 114 -16.59 -3.29 2.41
C LYS A 114 -16.25 -4.78 2.42
N HIS A 115 -16.08 -5.38 3.60
CA HIS A 115 -15.65 -6.77 3.76
C HIS A 115 -14.35 -7.10 3.01
N ILE A 116 -13.43 -6.15 2.99
CA ILE A 116 -12.09 -6.33 2.43
C ILE A 116 -11.21 -6.94 3.53
N PRO A 117 -10.52 -8.07 3.29
CA PRO A 117 -9.64 -8.67 4.28
C PRO A 117 -8.57 -7.70 4.77
N VAL A 118 -8.52 -7.48 6.08
CA VAL A 118 -7.52 -6.62 6.73
C VAL A 118 -6.51 -7.51 7.46
N LEU A 119 -5.23 -7.31 7.15
CA LEU A 119 -4.12 -7.93 7.88
C LEU A 119 -3.23 -6.82 8.44
N THR A 120 -2.87 -6.93 9.72
CA THR A 120 -1.98 -5.98 10.38
C THR A 120 -0.71 -6.68 10.82
N PHE A 121 0.44 -6.04 10.61
CA PHE A 121 1.74 -6.64 10.90
C PHE A 121 2.65 -5.69 11.65
N GLU A 122 3.42 -6.21 12.60
CA GLU A 122 4.76 -5.69 12.87
C GLU A 122 5.72 -6.14 11.75
N ILE A 123 6.82 -5.39 11.53
CA ILE A 123 7.77 -5.72 10.44
C ILE A 123 8.28 -7.17 10.50
N PRO A 124 8.72 -7.71 11.66
CA PRO A 124 9.19 -9.11 11.71
C PRO A 124 8.10 -10.11 11.34
N GLU A 125 6.85 -9.85 11.73
CA GLU A 125 5.70 -10.72 11.45
C GLU A 125 5.40 -10.76 9.96
N LEU A 126 5.53 -9.62 9.26
CA LEU A 126 5.36 -9.57 7.82
C LEU A 126 6.39 -10.46 7.10
N TYR A 127 7.66 -10.46 7.52
CA TYR A 127 8.67 -11.30 6.87
C TYR A 127 8.39 -12.80 7.08
N VAL A 128 7.97 -13.18 8.28
CA VAL A 128 7.52 -14.56 8.55
C VAL A 128 6.34 -14.90 7.65
N TYR A 129 5.37 -14.01 7.53
CA TYR A 129 4.20 -14.20 6.69
C TYR A 129 4.59 -14.36 5.21
N LEU A 130 5.41 -13.46 4.66
CA LEU A 130 5.88 -13.50 3.27
C LEU A 130 6.59 -14.82 2.93
N SER A 131 7.39 -15.37 3.86
CA SER A 131 8.09 -16.65 3.65
C SER A 131 7.14 -17.84 3.39
N SER A 132 5.94 -17.77 3.96
CA SER A 132 4.90 -18.81 3.86
C SER A 132 3.75 -18.42 2.92
N TYR A 133 3.71 -17.16 2.46
CA TYR A 133 2.58 -16.63 1.71
C TYR A 133 2.36 -17.43 0.43
N ARG A 134 1.09 -17.76 0.20
CA ARG A 134 0.61 -18.39 -1.03
C ARG A 134 -0.56 -17.54 -1.51
N PRO A 135 -0.44 -16.90 -2.69
CA PRO A 135 -1.56 -16.17 -3.30
C PRO A 135 -2.81 -17.05 -3.32
N THR A 136 -3.94 -16.53 -2.85
CA THR A 136 -5.21 -17.21 -3.05
C THR A 136 -5.50 -17.28 -4.56
N PRO A 137 -5.73 -18.49 -5.14
CA PRO A 137 -6.11 -18.60 -6.54
C PRO A 137 -7.42 -17.85 -6.79
N ARG A 138 -7.60 -17.28 -7.99
CA ARG A 138 -8.88 -16.65 -8.32
C ARG A 138 -10.02 -17.67 -8.22
N ALA A 139 -11.23 -17.21 -7.90
CA ALA A 139 -12.43 -17.98 -8.20
C ALA A 139 -12.46 -18.25 -9.72
N GLY A 140 -12.19 -19.51 -10.11
CA GLY A 140 -12.03 -19.94 -11.50
C GLY A 140 -10.63 -20.48 -11.88
N GLU A 141 -9.60 -20.23 -11.07
CA GLU A 141 -8.28 -20.87 -11.18
C GLU A 141 -8.21 -22.10 -10.26
N VAL A 142 -9.17 -23.02 -10.40
CA VAL A 142 -9.01 -24.36 -9.81
C VAL A 142 -7.88 -25.02 -10.60
N ARG A 143 -6.75 -25.31 -9.93
CA ARG A 143 -5.72 -26.17 -10.52
C ARG A 143 -6.40 -27.48 -10.89
N VAL A 144 -6.49 -27.76 -12.19
CA VAL A 144 -6.78 -29.11 -12.66
C VAL A 144 -5.74 -30.00 -11.98
N PRO A 145 -6.12 -31.02 -11.20
CA PRO A 145 -5.14 -31.96 -10.68
C PRO A 145 -4.39 -32.50 -11.89
N ASP A 146 -3.06 -32.50 -11.86
CA ASP A 146 -2.28 -33.23 -12.85
C ASP A 146 -2.84 -34.65 -12.84
N SER A 147 -3.57 -35.00 -13.90
CA SER A 147 -4.04 -36.35 -14.12
C SER A 147 -2.76 -37.17 -14.22
N GLY A 148 -2.47 -37.94 -13.17
CA GLY A 148 -1.33 -38.81 -13.10
C GLY A 148 -1.24 -39.64 -14.38
N GLY A 149 -0.29 -39.26 -15.24
CA GLY A 149 0.13 -40.03 -16.39
C GLY A 149 0.99 -41.19 -15.92
N GLY A 150 0.39 -42.09 -15.15
CA GLY A 150 0.95 -43.40 -14.86
C GLY A 150 0.57 -44.38 -15.96
N ALA A 151 1.58 -45.08 -16.46
CA ALA A 151 1.57 -46.37 -17.14
C ALA A 151 1.20 -46.42 -18.65
N GLY A 152 2.18 -46.89 -19.43
CA GLY A 152 1.89 -47.85 -20.49
C GLY A 152 2.68 -47.72 -21.80
N LYS A 153 3.98 -48.07 -21.78
CA LYS A 153 4.58 -49.21 -22.52
C LYS A 153 6.10 -49.09 -22.55
#